data_AF-A0A941USV4-F1
#
_entry.id   AF-A0A941USV4-F1
#
_cell.length_a   1.000
_cell.length_b   1.000
_cell.length_c   1.000
_cell.angle_alpha   90.00
_cell.angle_beta   90.00
_cell.angle_gamma   90.00
#
_symmetry.space_group_name_H-M   'P 1'
#
loop_
_entity.id
_entity.type
_entity.pdbx_description
1 polymer ?
#
loop_
_entity_poly.entity_id
_entity_poly.type
_entity_poly.pdbx_seq_one_letter_code
_entity_poly.pdbx_strand_id
1 'polypeptide(L)' 'GAEECCGFGGAFSVKFGDISARIAERKCGNIQASGADAIVGGDLGCLLNIEGKLRRMGDDRTRVLHVSEVLAGND' A
#
# COMPACT_ATOMS: atom_id res chain seq x y z
N GLY A 1 1.30 7.97 -8.93
CA GLY A 1 0.34 7.63 -7.86
C GLY A 1 -0.16 6.20 -8.00
N ALA A 2 -1.38 6.00 -8.53
CA ALA A 2 -2.00 4.68 -8.68
C ALA A 2 -1.18 3.71 -9.55
N GLU A 3 -0.68 4.18 -10.69
CA GLU A 3 0.15 3.39 -11.65
C GLU A 3 1.57 3.08 -11.17
N GLU A 4 2.00 3.60 -10.01
CA GLU A 4 3.33 3.33 -9.48
C GLU A 4 3.38 2.05 -8.66
N CYS A 5 4.49 1.32 -8.77
CA CYS A 5 4.75 0.10 -8.00
C CYS A 5 4.70 0.34 -6.48
N CYS A 6 4.27 -0.68 -5.72
CA CYS A 6 4.20 -0.66 -4.27
C CYS A 6 5.56 -0.89 -3.57
N GLY A 7 6.58 -1.38 -4.30
CA GLY A 7 7.93 -1.68 -3.79
C GLY A 7 8.15 -3.13 -3.35
N PHE A 8 7.10 -3.95 -3.17
CA PHE A 8 7.18 -5.32 -2.63
C PHE A 8 7.54 -6.40 -3.67
N GLY A 9 8.47 -6.13 -4.61
CA GLY A 9 8.82 -7.06 -5.70
C GLY A 9 9.57 -8.34 -5.29
N GLY A 10 9.19 -9.00 -4.18
CA GLY A 10 9.80 -10.23 -3.68
C GLY A 10 11.31 -10.10 -3.43
N ALA A 11 12.12 -10.75 -4.26
CA ALA A 11 13.58 -10.66 -4.14
C ALA A 11 14.12 -9.22 -4.24
N PHE A 12 13.41 -8.34 -4.97
CA PHE A 12 13.77 -6.92 -5.04
C PHE A 12 13.72 -6.24 -3.66
N SER A 13 12.65 -6.45 -2.90
CA SER A 13 12.49 -5.80 -1.59
C SER A 13 13.50 -6.31 -0.55
N VAL A 14 13.98 -7.55 -0.71
CA VAL A 14 15.03 -8.12 0.15
C VAL A 14 16.41 -7.61 -0.26
N LYS A 15 16.74 -7.62 -1.56
CA LYS A 15 18.07 -7.20 -2.05
C LYS A 15 18.29 -5.70 -2.00
N PHE A 16 17.22 -4.92 -2.17
CA PHE A 16 17.26 -3.46 -2.26
C PHE A 16 16.29 -2.82 -1.26
N GLY A 17 16.43 -3.20 0.01
CA GLY A 17 15.54 -2.78 1.11
C GLY A 17 15.32 -1.27 1.19
N ASP A 18 16.39 -0.48 1.12
CA ASP A 18 16.28 0.99 1.19
C ASP A 18 15.49 1.57 0.02
N ILE A 19 15.72 1.08 -1.21
CA ILE A 19 15.01 1.54 -2.40
C ILE A 19 13.53 1.14 -2.30
N SER A 20 13.26 -0.11 -1.93
CA SER A 20 11.91 -0.61 -1.68
C SER A 20 11.18 0.25 -0.64
N ALA A 21 11.84 0.59 0.47
CA ALA A 21 11.29 1.44 1.52
C ALA A 21 10.94 2.84 1.00
N ARG A 22 11.82 3.47 0.21
CA ARG A 22 11.54 4.78 -0.40
C ARG A 22 10.38 4.77 -1.38
N ILE A 23 10.24 3.70 -2.18
CA ILE A 23 9.09 3.51 -3.08
C ILE A 23 7.79 3.44 -2.26
N ALA A 24 7.77 2.62 -1.22
CA ALA A 24 6.61 2.48 -0.34
C ALA A 24 6.29 3.80 0.39
N GLU A 25 7.30 4.54 0.87
CA GLU A 25 7.13 5.88 1.46
C GLU A 25 6.43 6.84 0.52
N ARG A 26 6.90 6.92 -0.73
CA ARG A 26 6.31 7.82 -1.72
C ARG A 26 4.87 7.43 -2.04
N LYS A 27 4.59 6.13 -2.19
CA LYS A 27 3.23 5.63 -2.43
C LYS A 27 2.30 5.99 -1.25
N CYS A 28 2.72 5.74 -0.02
CA CYS A 28 1.93 6.03 1.18
C CYS A 28 1.74 7.53 1.41
N GLY A 29 2.76 8.35 1.15
CA GLY A 29 2.64 9.81 1.19
C GLY A 29 1.60 10.33 0.19
N ASN A 30 1.56 9.76 -1.03
CA ASN A 30 0.53 10.10 -2.01
C ASN A 30 -0.88 9.67 -1.55
N ILE A 31 -1.01 8.51 -0.89
CA ILE A 31 -2.28 8.04 -0.34
C ILE A 31 -2.76 9.02 0.74
N GLN A 32 -1.91 9.36 1.71
CA GLN A 32 -2.25 10.32 2.77
C GLN A 32 -2.65 11.70 2.19
N ALA A 33 -1.88 12.20 1.21
CA ALA A 33 -2.15 13.48 0.55
C ALA A 33 -3.46 13.49 -0.25
N SER A 34 -3.93 12.33 -0.71
CA SER A 34 -5.20 12.21 -1.43
C SER A 34 -6.42 12.37 -0.53
N GLY A 35 -6.28 12.15 0.78
CA GLY A 35 -7.40 12.17 1.73
C GLY A 35 -8.40 11.02 1.54
N ALA A 36 -8.05 9.98 0.79
CA ALA A 36 -8.92 8.82 0.59
C ALA A 36 -9.10 8.01 1.88
N ASP A 37 -10.33 7.65 2.20
CA ASP A 37 -10.65 6.81 3.37
C ASP A 37 -10.26 5.33 3.19
N ALA A 38 -10.07 4.91 1.94
CA ALA A 38 -9.71 3.55 1.58
C ALA A 38 -8.85 3.49 0.32
N ILE A 39 -7.97 2.49 0.26
CA ILE A 39 -7.33 2.03 -0.97
C ILE A 39 -7.84 0.64 -1.33
N VAL A 40 -7.99 0.39 -2.63
CA VAL A 40 -8.41 -0.91 -3.14
C VAL A 40 -7.34 -1.43 -4.09
N GLY A 41 -6.94 -2.69 -3.92
CA GLY A 41 -5.96 -3.35 -4.78
C GLY A 41 -6.30 -4.81 -5.06
N GLY A 42 -5.64 -5.40 -6.06
CA GLY A 42 -5.85 -6.80 -6.45
C GLY A 42 -4.71 -7.75 -6.08
N ASP A 43 -3.65 -7.25 -5.43
CA ASP A 43 -2.50 -8.06 -5.03
C ASP A 43 -2.27 -7.95 -3.53
N LEU A 44 -2.42 -9.07 -2.82
CA LEU A 44 -2.27 -9.13 -1.37
C LEU A 44 -0.86 -8.76 -0.90
N GLY A 45 0.18 -9.05 -1.69
CA GLY A 45 1.56 -8.70 -1.35
C GLY A 45 1.76 -7.19 -1.31
N CYS A 46 1.26 -6.48 -2.31
CA CYS A 46 1.26 -5.02 -2.34
C CYS A 46 0.40 -4.42 -1.23
N LEU A 47 -0.80 -4.96 -0.98
CA LEU A 47 -1.66 -4.47 0.09
C LEU A 47 -0.99 -4.60 1.46
N LEU A 48 -0.39 -5.76 1.76
CA LEU A 48 0.34 -5.99 3.01
C LEU A 48 1.51 -5.00 3.18
N ASN A 49 2.26 -4.75 2.11
CA ASN A 49 3.39 -3.82 2.14
C ASN A 49 2.93 -2.37 2.34
N ILE A 50 1.85 -1.96 1.65
CA ILE A 50 1.29 -0.61 1.76
C ILE A 50 0.69 -0.40 3.15
N GLU A 51 -0.15 -1.32 3.62
CA GLU A 51 -0.75 -1.24 4.95
C GLU A 51 0.33 -1.15 6.03
N GLY A 52 1.29 -2.09 6.00
CA GLY A 52 2.38 -2.07 6.95
C GLY A 52 3.17 -0.76 6.93
N LYS A 53 3.32 -0.11 5.78
CA LYS A 53 4.00 1.18 5.69
C LYS A 53 3.14 2.34 6.18
N LEU A 54 1.84 2.36 5.87
CA LEU A 54 0.88 3.35 6.37
C LEU A 54 0.84 3.37 7.90
N ARG A 55 0.72 2.21 8.56
CA ARG A 55 0.73 2.12 10.03
C ARG A 55 2.03 2.64 10.62
N ARG A 56 3.19 2.31 10.03
CA ARG A 56 4.51 2.83 10.47
C ARG A 56 4.65 4.35 10.26
N MET A 57 3.87 4.92 9.35
CA MET A 57 3.81 6.37 9.11
C MET A 57 2.72 7.07 9.95
N GLY A 58 2.05 6.34 10.85
CA GLY A 58 1.02 6.88 11.75
C GLY A 58 -0.36 7.07 11.12
N ASP A 59 -0.61 6.45 9.96
CA ASP A 59 -1.96 6.41 9.39
C ASP A 59 -2.68 5.13 9.81
N ASP A 60 -3.50 5.26 10.85
CA ASP A 60 -4.33 4.18 11.38
C ASP A 60 -5.79 4.23 10.88
N ARG A 61 -6.11 5.18 9.98
CA ARG A 61 -7.49 5.42 9.53
C ARG A 61 -7.76 4.91 8.13
N THR A 62 -6.78 5.02 7.23
CA THR A 62 -6.93 4.54 5.86
C THR A 62 -7.15 3.03 5.85
N ARG A 63 -8.28 2.60 5.25
CA ARG A 63 -8.60 1.19 5.04
C ARG A 63 -7.81 0.65 3.84
N VAL A 64 -7.32 -0.57 3.94
CA VAL A 64 -6.61 -1.25 2.86
C VAL A 64 -7.40 -2.49 2.50
N LEU A 65 -8.02 -2.48 1.32
CA LEU A 65 -9.01 -3.49 0.92
C LEU A 65 -8.54 -4.21 -0.35
N HIS A 66 -8.80 -5.51 -0.40
CA HIS A 66 -8.74 -6.28 -1.62
C HIS A 66 -9.99 -6.04 -2.46
N VAL A 67 -9.84 -6.00 -3.78
CA VAL A 67 -10.97 -5.78 -4.71
C VAL A 67 -12.10 -6.79 -4.50
N SER A 68 -11.77 -8.04 -4.14
CA SER A 68 -12.77 -9.06 -3.83
C SER A 68 -13.62 -8.74 -2.60
N GLU A 69 -13.09 -8.04 -1.60
CA GLU A 69 -13.85 -7.65 -0.40
C GLU A 69 -14.91 -6.61 -0.77
N VAL A 70 -14.53 -5.64 -1.59
CA VAL A 70 -15.43 -4.61 -2.13
C VAL A 70 -16.51 -5.25 -3.01
N LEU A 71 -16.13 -6.19 -3.89
CA LEU A 71 -17.10 -6.88 -4.76
C LEU A 71 -18.02 -7.83 -4.00
N ALA A 72 -17.60 -8.34 -2.85
CA ALA A 72 -18.42 -9.18 -1.98
C ALA A 72 -19.35 -8.37 -1.04
N GLY A 73 -19.17 -7.05 -0.95
CA GLY A 73 -19.91 -6.18 -0.02
C GLY A 73 -19.45 -6.30 1.43
N ASN A 74 -18.16 -6.60 1.64
CA ASN A 74 -17.54 -6.79 2.96
C ASN A 74 -16.62 -5.61 3.35
N ASP A 75 -16.80 -4.42 2.75
CA ASP A 75 -15.96 -3.23 2.92
C ASP A 75 -16.32 -2.30 4.08
#